data_AF-A0A1H9X9Z6-F1
#
_entry.id   AF-A0A1H9X9Z6-F1
#
_cell.length_a   1.000
_cell.length_b   1.000
_cell.length_c   1.000
_cell.angle_alpha   90.00
_cell.angle_beta   90.00
_cell.angle_gamma   90.00
#
_symmetry.space_group_name_H-M   'P 1'
#
loop_
_entity.id
_entity.type
_entity.pdbx_description
1 polymer ?
#
loop_
_entity_poly.entity_id
_entity_poly.type
_entity_poly.pdbx_seq_one_letter_code
_entity_poly.pdbx_strand_id
1 'polypeptide(L)' 'MRSERDTTIPVQTRMTTSLVANVDRLAVEFHLTRGNVITLLVAAAVQRENELLATYRALTASARERR' A
#
# COMPACT_ATOMS: atom_id res chain seq x y z
N MET A 1 22.33 14.69 14.56
CA MET A 1 21.18 14.61 13.65
C MET A 1 21.54 13.68 12.52
N ARG A 2 20.94 12.48 12.44
CA ARG A 2 21.13 11.58 11.29
C ARG A 2 20.02 11.92 10.30
N SER A 3 20.35 12.66 9.24
CA SER A 3 19.48 12.72 8.05
C SER A 3 19.56 11.35 7.39
N GLU A 4 18.66 10.46 7.77
CA GLU A 4 18.25 9.40 6.85
C GLU A 4 17.70 10.12 5.62
N ARG A 5 18.46 10.11 4.53
CA ARG A 5 18.04 10.78 3.30
C ARG A 5 16.84 10.01 2.79
N ASP A 6 15.72 10.69 2.58
CA ASP A 6 14.60 10.13 1.83
C ASP A 6 15.09 9.79 0.42
N THR A 7 15.39 8.51 0.19
CA THR A 7 15.86 8.02 -1.11
C THR A 7 14.77 7.18 -1.76
N THR A 8 14.39 7.54 -2.98
CA THR A 8 13.54 6.69 -3.82
C THR A 8 14.37 5.54 -4.39
N ILE A 9 13.97 4.31 -4.08
CA ILE A 9 14.59 3.10 -4.63
C ILE A 9 13.75 2.63 -5.83
N PRO A 10 14.34 2.47 -7.03
CA PRO A 10 13.60 1.94 -8.17
C PRO A 10 13.29 0.45 -7.94
N VAL A 11 12.03 0.07 -8.16
CA VAL A 11 11.55 -1.32 -8.04
C VAL A 11 10.96 -1.76 -9.38
N GLN A 12 11.30 -2.97 -9.82
CA GLN A 12 10.64 -3.61 -10.95
C GLN A 12 9.46 -4.45 -10.45
N THR A 13 8.28 -4.21 -11.01
CA THR A 13 7.05 -4.95 -10.66
C THR A 13 6.50 -5.64 -11.90
N ARG A 14 6.21 -6.94 -11.78
CA ARG A 14 5.51 -7.70 -12.84
C ARG A 14 4.01 -7.52 -12.68
N MET A 15 3.34 -7.20 -13.77
CA MET A 15 1.90 -6.94 -13.81
C MET A 15 1.28 -7.62 -15.01
N THR A 16 0.01 -8.01 -14.90
CA THR A 16 -0.77 -8.50 -16.05
C THR A 16 -1.11 -7.32 -16.97
N THR A 17 -1.36 -7.60 -18.25
CA THR A 17 -1.77 -6.58 -19.23
C THR A 17 -3.04 -5.84 -18.80
N SER A 18 -4.00 -6.55 -18.20
CA SER A 18 -5.23 -5.93 -17.67
C SER A 18 -4.96 -4.96 -16.54
N LEU A 19 -4.02 -5.27 -15.65
CA LEU A 19 -3.66 -4.39 -14.55
C LEU A 19 -2.90 -3.15 -15.04
N VAL A 20 -2.05 -3.30 -16.06
CA VAL A 20 -1.40 -2.15 -16.71
C VAL A 20 -2.44 -1.20 -17.30
N ALA A 21 -3.44 -1.71 -18.03
CA ALA A 21 -4.51 -0.88 -18.59
C ALA A 21 -5.32 -0.13 -17.50
N ASN A 22 -5.58 -0.77 -16.36
CA ASN A 22 -6.23 -0.12 -15.24
C ASN A 22 -5.38 0.99 -14.62
N VAL A 23 -4.09 0.75 -14.42
CA VAL A 23 -3.16 1.77 -13.90
C VAL A 23 -3.04 2.94 -14.87
N ASP A 24 -3.02 2.69 -16.17
CA ASP A 24 -2.98 3.72 -17.20
C ASP A 24 -4.23 4.60 -17.16
N ARG A 25 -5.40 3.97 -17.03
CA ARG A 25 -6.67 4.70 -16.90
C ARG A 25 -6.65 5.62 -15.68
N LEU A 26 -6.20 5.12 -14.53
CA LEU A 26 -6.11 5.89 -13.29
C LEU A 26 -5.07 7.02 -13.39
N ALA A 27 -3.93 6.76 -14.04
CA ALA A 27 -2.89 7.76 -14.26
C ALA A 27 -3.44 8.96 -15.07
N VAL A 28 -4.23 8.70 -16.11
CA VAL A 28 -4.91 9.75 -16.88
C VAL A 28 -5.98 10.45 -16.03
N GLU A 29 -6.85 9.70 -15.37
CA GLU A 29 -7.98 10.22 -14.59
C GLU A 29 -7.53 11.16 -13.46
N PHE A 30 -6.42 10.85 -12.80
CA PHE A 30 -5.89 11.62 -11.68
C PHE A 30 -4.73 12.56 -12.03
N HIS A 31 -4.37 12.67 -13.32
CA HIS A 31 -3.21 13.45 -13.78
C HIS A 31 -1.90 13.07 -13.05
N LEU A 32 -1.68 11.77 -12.85
CA LEU A 32 -0.52 11.20 -12.19
C LEU A 32 0.35 10.38 -13.16
N THR A 33 1.60 10.13 -12.77
CA THR A 33 2.41 9.11 -13.45
C THR A 33 1.96 7.71 -13.02
N ARG A 34 2.23 6.70 -13.86
CA ARG A 34 2.03 5.28 -13.48
C ARG A 34 2.73 4.93 -12.16
N GLY A 35 3.95 5.43 -11.98
CA GLY A 35 4.74 5.21 -10.76
C GLY A 35 4.01 5.72 -9.53
N ASN A 36 3.49 6.95 -9.57
CA ASN A 36 2.74 7.54 -8.46
C ASN A 36 1.47 6.74 -8.15
N VAL A 37 0.72 6.32 -9.19
CA VAL A 37 -0.47 5.48 -9.00
C VAL A 37 -0.11 4.17 -8.32
N ILE A 38 0.94 3.48 -8.79
CA ILE A 38 1.40 2.22 -8.19
C ILE A 38 1.83 2.43 -6.74
N THR A 39 2.61 3.48 -6.45
CA THR A 39 3.02 3.83 -5.09
C THR A 39 1.84 4.04 -4.16
N LEU A 40 0.81 4.78 -4.62
CA LEU A 40 -0.41 5.02 -3.83
C LEU A 40 -1.20 3.73 -3.60
N LEU A 41 -1.33 2.87 -4.61
CA LEU A 41 -2.02 1.58 -4.48
C LEU A 41 -1.30 0.65 -3.49
N VAL A 42 0.03 0.59 -3.54
CA VAL A 42 0.84 -0.20 -2.60
C VAL A 42 0.71 0.36 -1.18
N ALA A 43 0.79 1.68 -1.01
CA ALA A 43 0.63 2.32 0.30
C ALA A 43 -0.75 2.03 0.90
N ALA A 44 -1.81 2.12 0.09
CA ALA A 44 -3.18 1.80 0.52
C ALA A 44 -3.35 0.33 0.92
N ALA A 45 -2.73 -0.60 0.18
CA ALA A 45 -2.76 -2.02 0.50
C ALA A 45 -2.07 -2.32 1.84
N VAL A 46 -0.87 -1.76 2.06
CA VAL A 46 -0.12 -1.92 3.32
C VAL A 46 -0.87 -1.31 4.50
N GLN A 47 -1.45 -0.12 4.32
CA GLN A 47 -2.26 0.52 5.36
C GLN A 47 -3.45 -0.35 5.76
N ARG A 48 -4.18 -0.90 4.79
CA ARG A 48 -5.30 -1.80 5.04
C ARG A 48 -4.88 -3.09 5.75
N GLU A 49 -3.74 -3.67 5.38
CA GLU A 49 -3.19 -4.85 6.05
C GLU A 49 -2.87 -4.56 7.53
N ASN A 50 -2.23 -3.42 7.80
CA ASN A 50 -1.92 -2.99 9.16
C ASN A 50 -3.18 -2.76 10.01
N GLU A 51 -4.23 -2.17 9.44
CA GLU A 51 -5.51 -1.97 10.11
C GLU A 51 -6.20 -3.31 10.44
N LEU A 52 -6.19 -4.25 9.51
CA LEU A 52 -6.72 -5.60 9.73
C LEU A 52 -5.95 -6.34 10.82
N LEU A 53 -4.61 -6.25 10.81
CA LEU A 53 -3.75 -6.85 11.82
C LEU A 53 -3.99 -6.24 13.21
N ALA A 54 -4.13 -4.90 13.29
CA ALA A 54 -4.44 -4.20 14.53
C ALA A 54 -5.80 -4.65 15.09
N THR A 55 -6.82 -4.74 14.22
CA THR A 55 -8.16 -5.22 14.58
C THR A 55 -8.12 -6.65 15.12
N TYR A 56 -7.41 -7.55 14.45
CA TYR A 56 -7.25 -8.94 14.90
C TYR A 56 -6.56 -9.04 16.27
N ARG A 57 -5.50 -8.25 16.49
CA ARG A 57 -4.82 -8.19 17.80
C ARG A 57 -5.74 -7.69 18.91
N ALA A 58 -6.54 -6.65 18.65
CA ALA A 58 -7.51 -6.14 19.62
C ALA A 58 -8.58 -7.19 19.99
N LEU A 59 -9.09 -7.93 19.01
CA LEU A 59 -10.06 -9.00 19.23
C LEU A 59 -9.48 -10.15 20.05
N THR A 60 -8.25 -10.57 19.77
CA THR A 60 -7.59 -11.66 20.51
C THR A 60 -7.22 -11.27 21.93
N ALA A 61 -6.81 -10.02 22.17
CA ALA A 61 -6.59 -9.49 23.51
C ALA A 61 -7.90 -9.48 24.33
N SER A 62 -8.98 -8.94 23.75
CA SER A 62 -10.30 -8.89 24.37
C SER A 62 -10.85 -10.28 24.70
N ALA A 63 -10.56 -11.29 23.88
CA ALA A 63 -10.98 -12.67 24.11
C ALA A 63 -10.20 -13.34 25.27
N ARG A 64 -8.98 -12.89 25.55
CA ARG A 64 -8.14 -13.40 26.63
C ARG A 64 -8.57 -12.88 28.00
N GLU A 65 -8.98 -11.62 28.09
CA GLU A 65 -9.43 -10.97 29.33
C GLU A 65 -10.78 -11.51 29.86
N ARG A 66 -11.55 -12.20 29.01
CA ARG A 66 -12.82 -12.85 29.38
C ARG A 66 -12.66 -14.27 29.93
N ARG A 67 -11.43 -14.76 30.07
CA ARG A 67 -11.10 -16.08 30.64
C ARG A 67 -10.37 -15.90 31.96
#